data_AF-A0A2M9PGA2-F1
#
_entry.id   AF-A0A2M9PGA2-F1
#
_cell.length_a   1.000
_cell.length_b   1.000
_cell.length_c   1.000
_cell.angle_alpha   90.00
_cell.angle_beta   90.00
_cell.angle_gamma   90.00
#
_symmetry.space_group_name_H-M   'P 1'
#
loop_
_entity.id
_entity.type
_entity.pdbx_description
1 polymer ?
#
loop_
_entity_poly.entity_id
_entity_poly.type
_entity_poly.pdbx_seq_one_letter_code
_entity_poly.pdbx_strand_id
1 'polypeptide(L)' 'MVDLTEEERAAITATMKRVALLMDEIGWATPLADLTEAQVRALIEEAVEGFREAMSDIARAQTPEVPF' A
#
# COMPACT_ATOMS: atom_id res chain seq x y z
N MET A 1 -4.95 3.78 -18.62
CA MET A 1 -5.33 2.79 -17.59
C MET A 1 -4.11 1.93 -17.37
N VAL A 2 -3.59 1.84 -16.16
CA VAL A 2 -2.44 0.98 -15.86
C VAL A 2 -2.91 -0.47 -15.96
N ASP A 3 -2.18 -1.30 -16.70
CA ASP A 3 -2.44 -2.73 -16.78
C ASP A 3 -1.79 -3.40 -15.58
N LEU A 4 -2.62 -3.79 -14.60
CA LEU A 4 -2.19 -4.35 -13.32
C LEU A 4 -2.60 -5.81 -13.26
N THR A 5 -1.70 -6.67 -12.77
CA THR A 5 -2.02 -8.07 -12.50
C THR A 5 -3.06 -8.21 -11.37
N GLU A 6 -3.62 -9.40 -11.22
CA GLU A 6 -4.57 -9.67 -10.12
C GLU A 6 -3.90 -9.53 -8.75
N GLU A 7 -2.63 -9.96 -8.64
CA GLU A 7 -1.81 -9.81 -7.45
C GLU A 7 -1.55 -8.34 -7.13
N GLU A 8 -1.21 -7.53 -8.14
CA GLU A 8 -0.99 -6.09 -7.94
C GLU A 8 -2.27 -5.38 -7.50
N ARG A 9 -3.44 -5.78 -8.02
CA ARG A 9 -4.73 -5.25 -7.55
C ARG A 9 -5.05 -5.66 -6.11
N ALA A 10 -4.75 -6.91 -5.74
CA ALA A 10 -4.91 -7.38 -4.37
C ALA A 10 -3.97 -6.64 -3.41
N ALA A 11 -2.71 -6.44 -3.80
CA ALA A 11 -1.74 -5.68 -3.03
C ALA A 11 -2.17 -4.22 -2.82
N ILE A 12 -2.65 -3.54 -3.87
CA ILE A 12 -3.21 -2.18 -3.73
C ILE A 12 -4.33 -2.17 -2.69
N THR A 13 -5.25 -3.13 -2.76
CA THR A 13 -6.38 -3.22 -1.83
C THR A 13 -5.90 -3.43 -0.39
N ALA A 14 -4.89 -4.28 -0.18
CA ALA A 14 -4.30 -4.51 1.14
C ALA A 14 -3.62 -3.25 1.70
N THR A 15 -2.91 -2.50 0.85
CA THR A 15 -2.24 -1.24 1.20
C THR A 15 -3.21 -0.14 1.62
N MET A 16 -4.45 -0.12 1.09
CA MET A 16 -5.42 0.95 1.37
C MET A 16 -5.64 1.19 2.86
N LYS A 17 -5.61 0.14 3.70
CA LYS A 17 -5.81 0.28 5.14
C LYS A 17 -4.68 1.09 5.80
N ARG A 18 -3.43 0.87 5.37
CA ARG A 18 -2.26 1.57 5.91
C ARG A 18 -2.29 3.05 5.55
N VAL A 19 -2.58 3.34 4.28
CA VAL A 19 -2.77 4.71 3.78
C VAL A 19 -3.93 5.41 4.49
N ALA A 20 -5.03 4.69 4.76
CA ALA A 20 -6.18 5.25 5.47
C ALA A 20 -5.84 5.69 6.90
N LEU A 21 -5.03 4.91 7.63
CA LEU A 21 -4.57 5.29 8.98
C LEU A 21 -3.70 6.54 8.94
N LEU A 22 -2.79 6.64 7.97
CA LEU A 22 -1.98 7.84 7.80
C LEU A 22 -2.83 9.06 7.40
N MET A 23 -3.89 8.87 6.61
CA MET A 23 -4.86 9.91 6.27
C MET A 23 -5.74 10.32 7.45
N ASP A 24 -6.01 9.44 8.42
CA ASP A 24 -6.68 9.81 9.67
C ASP A 24 -5.81 10.77 10.51
N GLU A 25 -4.48 10.60 10.49
CA GLU A 25 -3.53 11.50 11.15
C GLU A 25 -3.37 12.84 10.40
N ILE A 26 -3.33 12.81 9.07
CA ILE A 26 -3.22 14.00 8.21
C ILE A 26 -4.53 14.79 8.15
N GLY A 27 -5.67 14.11 8.29
CA GLY A 27 -7.00 14.64 8.11
C GLY A 27 -7.50 14.51 6.67
N TRP A 28 -8.57 13.74 6.48
CA TRP A 28 -9.21 13.51 5.18
C TRP A 28 -9.74 14.76 4.47
N ALA A 29 -10.08 15.80 5.24
CA ALA A 29 -10.57 17.06 4.69
C ALA A 29 -9.44 17.94 4.14
N THR A 30 -8.18 17.64 4.45
CA THR A 30 -7.02 18.39 3.99
C THR A 30 -6.83 18.14 2.48
N PRO A 31 -6.89 19.17 1.63
CA PRO A 31 -6.62 19.01 0.21
C PRO A 31 -5.18 18.52 -0.02
N LEU A 32 -4.98 17.65 -1.01
CA LEU A 32 -3.65 17.15 -1.38
C LEU A 32 -2.65 18.29 -1.67
N ALA A 33 -3.13 19.42 -2.21
CA ALA A 33 -2.32 20.59 -2.53
C ALA A 33 -1.80 21.34 -1.29
N ASP A 34 -2.43 21.13 -0.14
CA ASP A 34 -2.08 21.77 1.14
C ASP A 34 -1.22 20.87 2.03
N LEU A 35 -0.88 19.67 1.56
CA LEU A 35 0.05 18.79 2.26
C LEU A 35 1.47 19.33 2.19
N THR A 36 2.16 19.25 3.31
CA THR A 36 3.60 19.52 3.37
C THR A 36 4.37 18.44 2.60
N GLU A 37 5.58 18.76 2.16
CA GLU A 37 6.47 17.79 1.51
C GLU A 37 6.67 16.52 2.36
N ALA A 38 6.79 16.69 3.68
CA ALA A 38 6.95 15.57 4.62
C ALA A 38 5.71 14.66 4.64
N GLN A 39 4.51 15.22 4.61
CA GLN A 39 3.25 14.45 4.57
C GLN A 39 3.09 13.71 3.24
N VAL A 40 3.40 14.36 2.12
CA VAL A 40 3.37 13.71 0.79
C VAL A 40 4.39 12.58 0.73
N ARG A 41 5.61 12.80 1.23
CA ARG A 41 6.63 11.76 1.29
C ARG A 41 6.18 10.57 2.13
N ALA A 42 5.64 10.83 3.33
CA ALA A 42 5.13 9.77 4.20
C ALA A 42 4.02 8.95 3.52
N LEU A 43 3.08 9.60 2.82
CA LEU A 43 2.03 8.89 2.07
C LEU A 43 2.59 7.97 0.99
N ILE A 44 3.61 8.42 0.26
CA ILE A 44 4.26 7.63 -0.79
C ILE A 44 5.04 6.46 -0.19
N GLU A 45 5.82 6.71 0.86
CA GLU A 45 6.61 5.68 1.54
C GLU A 45 5.70 4.59 2.12
N GLU A 46 4.62 4.97 2.81
CA GLU A 46 3.65 4.04 3.39
C GLU A 46 2.92 3.21 2.31
N ALA A 47 2.57 3.83 1.19
CA ALA A 47 1.94 3.14 0.07
C ALA A 47 2.90 2.13 -0.58
N VAL A 48 4.16 2.51 -0.81
CA VAL A 48 5.16 1.62 -1.41
C VAL A 48 5.52 0.47 -0.47
N GLU A 49 5.70 0.73 0.82
CA GLU A 49 5.99 -0.29 1.82
C GLU A 49 4.84 -1.29 1.93
N GLY A 50 3.61 -0.81 2.14
CA GLY A 50 2.44 -1.69 2.22
C GLY A 50 2.23 -2.53 0.97
N PHE A 51 2.49 -1.97 -0.22
CA PHE A 51 2.37 -2.71 -1.48
C PHE A 51 3.42 -3.81 -1.58
N ARG A 52 4.68 -3.52 -1.24
CA ARG A 52 5.78 -4.50 -1.28
C ARG A 52 5.57 -5.62 -0.28
N GLU A 53 5.09 -5.30 0.92
CA GLU A 53 4.74 -6.28 1.94
C GLU A 53 3.61 -7.20 1.45
N ALA A 54 2.52 -6.63 0.93
CA ALA A 54 1.41 -7.41 0.40
C ALA A 54 1.81 -8.32 -0.77
N MET A 55 2.65 -7.82 -1.70
CA MET A 55 3.19 -8.63 -2.80
C MET A 55 4.06 -9.78 -2.28
N SER A 56 4.89 -9.54 -1.26
CA SER A 56 5.69 -10.59 -0.62
C SER A 56 4.80 -11.66 0.02
N ASP A 57 3.75 -11.26 0.73
CA ASP A 57 2.83 -12.19 1.37
C ASP A 57 2.04 -13.02 0.36
N ILE A 58 1.58 -12.40 -0.74
CA ILE A 58 0.92 -13.09 -1.85
C ILE A 58 1.87 -14.14 -2.46
N ALA A 59 3.11 -13.76 -2.76
CA ALA A 59 4.10 -14.68 -3.34
C ALA A 59 4.41 -15.86 -2.40
N ARG A 60 4.49 -15.61 -1.08
CA ARG A 60 4.69 -16.66 -0.07
C ARG A 60 3.49 -17.59 0.00
N ALA A 61 2.27 -17.07 -0.03
CA ALA A 61 1.05 -17.89 -0.01
C ALA A 61 0.90 -18.79 -1.24
N GLN A 62 1.48 -18.40 -2.37
CA GLN A 62 1.48 -19.17 -3.62
C GLN A 62 2.61 -20.21 -3.69
N THR A 63 3.62 -20.12 -2.81
CA THR A 63 4.72 -21.08 -2.79
C THR A 63 4.31 -22.30 -1.95
N PRO A 64 4.20 -23.52 -2.53
CA PRO A 64 3.86 -24.70 -1.75
C PRO A 64 4.94 -24.97 -0.71
N GLU A 65 4.54 -25.16 0.56
CA GLU A 65 5.47 -25.64 1.59
C GLU A 65 5.99 -27.03 1.17
N VAL A 66 7.31 -27.17 1.03
CA VAL A 66 7.94 -28.47 0.78
C VAL A 66 7.84 -29.28 2.08
N PRO A 67 7.11 -30.41 2.12
CA PRO A 67 7.06 -31.24 3.30
C PRO A 67 8.45 -31.84 3.55
N PHE A 68 8.97 -31.64 4.76
CA PHE A 68 10.19 -32.28 5.26
C PHE A 68 9.96 -33.76 5.59
#